data_AF-A0A2R6B7N6-F1
#
_entry.id   AF-A0A2R6B7N6-F1
#
_cell.length_a   1.000
_cell.length_b   1.000
_cell.length_c   1.000
_cell.angle_alpha   90.00
_cell.angle_beta   90.00
_cell.angle_gamma   90.00
#
_symmetry.space_group_name_H-M   'P 1'
#
loop_
_entity.id
_entity.type
_entity.pdbx_description
1 polymer ?
#
loop_
_entity_poly.entity_id
_entity_poly.type
_entity_poly.pdbx_seq_one_letter_code
_entity_poly.pdbx_strand_id
1 'polypeptide(L)'
;MSQTLTTLGDRTLGVVSSSRRFMRIGLGALWVIDGALQLQPAMFTPSFPVNVVGPALQSLPNPIYGYSLSILQTYIIPHISAWNILFAFLQLLIGALILSNRHKLRTLGLTLSLVWSGFLWVFGEGLGGIYASTMSGGVFPGTPSLLNGFPGAALLYAWLSILLLLPEHMWRLEGVFSPIRDGAAVLFAVSTLVQLSPLMWTAYGQASIFTANLDNLPTQLWFTVEGIAHFSVSHPVTANTLEVLAEGLAALGVWGVTPKRWGYIYATILLGFTWWFSLGLGGILTGLGTDPNTPPLILLLMTPYILRCRQTQPNQT
;
A
#
# COMPACT_ATOMS: atom_id res chain seq x y z
N MET A 1 -34.44 22.80 16.41
CA MET A 1 -33.99 22.51 15.02
C MET A 1 -32.67 23.19 14.66
N SER A 2 -32.52 24.51 14.87
CA SER A 2 -31.26 25.24 14.55
C SER A 2 -30.02 24.72 15.31
N GLN A 3 -30.11 24.50 16.64
CA GLN A 3 -28.99 24.02 17.46
C GLN A 3 -28.54 22.57 17.16
N THR A 4 -29.43 21.73 16.65
CA THR A 4 -29.14 20.33 16.31
C THR A 4 -28.37 20.22 15.00
N LEU A 5 -28.65 21.12 14.05
CA LEU A 5 -27.96 21.19 12.76
C LEU A 5 -26.53 21.76 12.90
N THR A 6 -26.33 22.76 13.77
CA THR A 6 -24.99 23.29 14.06
C THR A 6 -24.09 22.26 14.73
N THR A 7 -24.61 21.51 15.71
CA THR A 7 -23.83 20.47 16.42
C THR A 7 -23.43 19.29 15.53
N LEU A 8 -24.23 18.92 14.54
CA LEU A 8 -23.89 17.90 13.53
C LEU A 8 -22.83 18.38 12.54
N GLY A 9 -22.91 19.65 12.12
CA GLY A 9 -21.91 20.29 11.27
C GLY A 9 -20.53 20.36 11.93
N ASP A 10 -20.48 20.80 13.19
CA ASP A 10 -19.22 20.94 13.94
C ASP A 10 -18.50 19.60 14.16
N ARG A 11 -19.25 18.52 14.42
CA ARG A 11 -18.68 17.17 14.58
C ARG A 11 -18.02 16.68 13.29
N THR A 12 -18.68 16.90 12.15
CA THR A 12 -18.20 16.48 10.83
C THR A 12 -16.94 17.24 10.42
N LEU A 13 -16.88 18.55 10.70
CA LEU A 13 -15.68 19.38 10.51
C LEU A 13 -14.52 18.89 11.42
N GLY A 14 -14.83 18.48 12.65
CA GLY A 14 -13.87 17.86 13.57
C GLY A 14 -13.29 16.54 13.05
N VAL A 15 -14.11 15.67 12.44
CA VAL A 15 -13.63 14.43 11.79
C VAL A 15 -12.70 14.75 10.64
N VAL A 16 -13.13 15.64 9.73
CA VAL A 16 -12.38 15.96 8.52
C VAL A 16 -11.01 16.53 8.87
N SER A 17 -10.94 17.53 9.74
CA SER A 17 -9.68 18.13 10.20
C SER A 17 -8.75 17.10 10.86
N SER A 18 -9.28 16.26 11.74
CA SER A 18 -8.52 15.21 12.42
C SER A 18 -8.02 14.13 11.45
N SER A 19 -8.86 13.73 10.48
CA SER A 19 -8.49 12.74 9.45
C SER A 19 -7.36 13.25 8.58
N ARG A 20 -7.49 14.48 8.07
CA ARG A 20 -6.44 15.16 7.29
C ARG A 20 -5.13 15.23 8.06
N ARG A 21 -5.19 15.60 9.34
CA ARG A 21 -4.01 15.69 10.20
C ARG A 21 -3.34 14.33 10.37
N PHE A 22 -4.11 13.29 10.69
CA PHE A 22 -3.57 11.96 10.94
C PHE A 22 -3.01 11.33 9.65
N MET A 23 -3.75 11.41 8.54
CA MET A 23 -3.27 10.95 7.24
C MET A 23 -1.99 11.67 6.80
N ARG A 24 -1.90 12.99 7.03
CA ARG A 24 -0.67 13.76 6.76
C ARG A 24 0.51 13.29 7.60
N ILE A 25 0.31 13.14 8.91
CA ILE A 25 1.38 12.72 9.82
C ILE A 25 1.82 11.29 9.46
N GLY A 26 0.87 10.39 9.22
CA GLY A 26 1.14 9.02 8.79
C GLY A 26 1.93 8.97 7.47
N LEU A 27 1.47 9.67 6.43
CA LEU A 27 2.16 9.72 5.13
C LEU A 27 3.57 10.30 5.26
N GLY A 28 3.73 11.39 6.03
CA GLY A 28 5.03 12.00 6.25
C GLY A 28 5.98 11.11 7.06
N ALA A 29 5.47 10.41 8.08
CA ALA A 29 6.25 9.46 8.87
C ALA A 29 6.66 8.24 8.05
N LEU A 30 5.77 7.71 7.22
CA LEU A 30 6.08 6.62 6.31
C LEU A 30 7.21 7.00 5.33
N TRP A 31 7.17 8.18 4.70
CA TRP A 31 8.30 8.64 3.87
C TRP A 31 9.63 8.76 4.64
N VAL A 32 9.60 9.15 5.92
CA VAL A 32 10.80 9.18 6.76
C VAL A 32 11.30 7.76 7.03
N ILE A 33 10.39 6.82 7.29
CA ILE A 33 10.72 5.41 7.48
C ILE A 33 11.34 4.84 6.20
N ASP A 34 10.73 5.07 5.03
CA ASP A 34 11.24 4.61 3.74
C ASP A 34 12.66 5.13 3.50
N GLY A 35 12.88 6.44 3.72
CA GLY A 35 14.20 7.04 3.58
C GLY A 35 15.23 6.48 4.56
N ALA A 36 14.81 6.10 5.77
CA ALA A 36 15.68 5.43 6.73
C ALA A 36 15.95 3.97 6.35
N LEU A 37 14.95 3.26 5.81
CA LEU A 37 15.12 1.90 5.28
C LEU A 37 16.08 1.89 4.09
N GLN A 38 16.11 2.94 3.27
CA GLN A 38 17.12 3.05 2.23
C GLN A 38 18.55 3.18 2.75
N LEU A 39 18.74 3.56 4.01
CA LEU A 39 20.08 3.62 4.62
C LEU A 39 20.58 2.27 5.17
N GLN A 40 19.83 1.18 4.96
CA GLN A 40 20.29 -0.17 5.31
C GLN A 40 21.56 -0.55 4.54
N PRO A 41 22.55 -1.22 5.16
CA PRO A 41 23.81 -1.53 4.51
C PRO A 41 23.67 -2.33 3.20
N ALA A 42 22.71 -3.26 3.13
CA ALA A 42 22.49 -4.07 1.93
C ALA A 42 22.02 -3.24 0.71
N MET A 43 21.34 -2.11 0.94
CA MET A 43 20.85 -1.20 -0.10
C MET A 43 21.97 -0.49 -0.89
N PHE A 44 23.18 -0.46 -0.33
CA PHE A 44 24.36 0.12 -0.98
C PHE A 44 25.14 -0.88 -1.84
N THR A 45 24.61 -2.11 -1.98
CA THR A 45 25.23 -3.17 -2.78
C THR A 45 24.38 -3.48 -4.02
N PRO A 46 24.91 -4.20 -5.01
CA PRO A 46 24.13 -4.62 -6.18
C PRO A 46 22.89 -5.47 -5.85
N SER A 47 22.78 -6.03 -4.64
CA SER A 47 21.63 -6.86 -4.26
C SER A 47 20.32 -6.07 -4.29
N PHE A 48 20.30 -4.79 -3.94
CA PHE A 48 19.09 -3.96 -4.00
C PHE A 48 18.53 -3.81 -5.42
N PRO A 49 19.26 -3.22 -6.39
CA PRO A 49 18.74 -3.08 -7.75
C PRO A 49 18.46 -4.43 -8.43
N VAL A 50 19.21 -5.48 -8.09
CA VAL A 50 19.01 -6.82 -8.68
C VAL A 50 17.77 -7.53 -8.12
N ASN A 51 17.56 -7.47 -6.80
CA ASN A 51 16.51 -8.25 -6.14
C ASN A 51 15.21 -7.48 -5.90
N VAL A 52 15.24 -6.14 -5.96
CA VAL A 52 14.06 -5.29 -5.73
C VAL A 52 13.59 -4.66 -7.04
N VAL A 53 14.46 -3.88 -7.70
CA VAL A 53 14.09 -3.15 -8.92
C VAL A 53 13.98 -4.11 -10.12
N GLY A 54 14.92 -5.04 -10.27
CA GLY A 54 14.96 -6.01 -11.37
C GLY A 54 13.64 -6.76 -11.58
N PRO A 55 13.11 -7.46 -10.56
CA PRO A 55 11.82 -8.16 -10.65
C PRO A 55 10.65 -7.22 -11.00
N ALA A 56 10.61 -6.02 -10.40
CA ALA A 56 9.57 -5.04 -10.70
C ALA A 56 9.60 -4.59 -12.16
N LEU A 57 10.77 -4.45 -12.78
CA LEU A 57 10.84 -4.10 -14.20
C LEU A 57 10.29 -5.21 -15.10
N GLN A 58 10.35 -6.49 -14.70
CA GLN A 58 9.88 -7.61 -15.53
C GLN A 58 8.36 -7.59 -15.76
N SER A 59 7.57 -6.89 -14.95
CA SER A 59 6.15 -6.72 -15.21
C SER A 59 5.86 -5.61 -16.23
N LEU A 60 6.86 -4.80 -16.62
CA LEU A 60 6.66 -3.69 -17.55
C LEU A 60 6.56 -4.15 -19.00
N PRO A 61 5.73 -3.49 -19.82
CA PRO A 61 5.66 -3.78 -21.25
C PRO A 61 6.91 -3.29 -21.99
N ASN A 62 7.27 -3.96 -23.09
CA ASN A 62 8.24 -3.41 -24.04
C ASN A 62 7.62 -2.22 -24.81
N PRO A 63 8.41 -1.18 -25.14
CA PRO A 63 9.86 -1.08 -24.98
C PRO A 63 10.32 -0.52 -23.61
N ILE A 64 9.39 -0.18 -22.71
CA ILE A 64 9.71 0.45 -21.41
C ILE A 64 10.62 -0.46 -20.58
N TYR A 65 10.29 -1.76 -20.50
CA TYR A 65 11.14 -2.75 -19.86
C TYR A 65 12.60 -2.71 -20.35
N GLY A 66 12.82 -2.81 -21.67
CA GLY A 66 14.16 -2.83 -22.25
C GLY A 66 14.95 -1.54 -21.97
N TYR A 67 14.31 -0.38 -22.09
CA TYR A 67 14.95 0.89 -21.75
C TYR A 67 15.29 0.99 -20.26
N SER A 68 14.35 0.69 -19.37
CA SER A 68 14.58 0.73 -17.92
C SER A 68 15.66 -0.26 -17.48
N LEU A 69 15.70 -1.46 -18.05
CA LEU A 69 16.73 -2.44 -17.76
C LEU A 69 18.11 -1.96 -18.22
N SER A 70 18.20 -1.32 -19.38
CA SER A 70 19.46 -0.75 -19.87
C SER A 70 19.99 0.35 -18.94
N ILE A 71 19.11 1.19 -18.40
CA ILE A 71 19.47 2.23 -17.43
C ILE A 71 19.93 1.60 -16.11
N LEU A 72 19.19 0.60 -15.62
CA LEU A 72 19.52 -0.13 -14.39
C LEU A 72 20.92 -0.73 -14.47
N GLN A 73 21.23 -1.44 -15.57
CA GLN A 73 22.50 -2.12 -15.78
C GLN A 73 23.67 -1.16 -16.03
N THR A 74 23.44 -0.12 -16.82
CA THR A 74 24.52 0.79 -17.27
C THR A 74 24.85 1.86 -16.24
N TYR A 75 23.85 2.39 -15.52
CA TYR A 75 24.00 3.60 -14.70
C TYR A 75 23.70 3.39 -13.22
N ILE A 76 22.72 2.55 -12.87
CA ILE A 76 22.30 2.40 -11.47
C ILE A 76 23.19 1.40 -10.74
N ILE A 77 23.30 0.16 -11.22
CA ILE A 77 24.08 -0.90 -10.55
C ILE A 77 25.55 -0.49 -10.31
N PRO A 78 26.30 0.07 -11.29
CA PRO A 78 27.70 0.44 -11.08
C PRO A 78 27.91 1.58 -10.07
N HIS A 79 26.88 2.38 -9.82
CA HIS A 79 26.94 3.55 -8.96
C HIS A 79 25.89 3.51 -7.85
N ILE A 80 25.51 2.30 -7.41
CA ILE A 80 24.34 2.12 -6.57
C ILE A 80 24.43 2.91 -5.27
N SER A 81 25.61 3.03 -4.67
CA SER A 81 25.79 3.80 -3.44
C SER A 81 25.40 5.28 -3.63
N ALA A 82 25.76 5.90 -4.75
CA ALA A 82 25.41 7.30 -5.01
C ALA A 82 23.91 7.48 -5.27
N TRP A 83 23.31 6.58 -6.07
CA TRP A 83 21.87 6.60 -6.33
C TRP A 83 21.05 6.36 -5.08
N ASN A 84 21.46 5.40 -4.25
CA ASN A 84 20.75 5.07 -3.03
C ASN A 84 20.81 6.21 -1.98
N ILE A 85 21.93 6.93 -1.89
CA ILE A 85 22.00 8.18 -1.09
C ILE A 85 20.99 9.20 -1.59
N LEU A 86 20.88 9.38 -2.91
CA LEU A 86 19.92 10.31 -3.50
C LEU A 86 18.48 9.89 -3.20
N PHE A 87 18.16 8.59 -3.30
CA PHE A 87 16.84 8.07 -2.97
C PHE A 87 16.51 8.28 -1.48
N ALA A 88 17.41 7.87 -0.58
CA ALA A 88 17.24 8.07 0.86
C ALA A 88 17.03 9.56 1.20
N PHE A 89 17.87 10.44 0.66
CA PHE A 89 17.76 11.88 0.88
C PHE A 89 16.43 12.45 0.37
N LEU A 90 16.01 12.07 -0.84
CA LEU A 90 14.75 12.53 -1.42
C LEU A 90 13.54 12.09 -0.57
N GLN A 91 13.52 10.83 -0.13
CA GLN A 91 12.44 10.28 0.69
C GLN A 91 12.38 10.96 2.07
N LEU A 92 13.51 11.12 2.75
CA LEU A 92 13.61 11.86 4.01
C LEU A 92 13.17 13.32 3.85
N LEU A 93 13.57 13.98 2.76
CA LEU A 93 13.19 15.36 2.46
C LEU A 93 11.67 15.47 2.24
N ILE A 94 11.07 14.56 1.46
CA ILE A 94 9.62 14.51 1.25
C ILE A 94 8.88 14.39 2.59
N GLY A 95 9.30 13.43 3.43
CA GLY A 95 8.72 13.21 4.75
C GLY A 95 8.81 14.46 5.64
N ALA A 96 10.00 15.06 5.74
CA ALA A 96 10.22 16.28 6.52
C ALA A 96 9.38 17.47 6.03
N LEU A 97 9.26 17.65 4.71
CA LEU A 97 8.44 18.70 4.10
C LEU A 97 6.95 18.51 4.42
N ILE A 98 6.42 17.29 4.31
CA ILE A 98 5.02 16.96 4.64
C ILE A 98 4.71 17.23 6.13
N LEU A 99 5.65 16.86 7.01
CA LEU A 99 5.52 17.05 8.45
C LEU A 99 5.64 18.52 8.88
N SER A 100 6.23 19.37 8.05
CA SER A 100 6.37 20.81 8.33
C SER A 100 5.03 21.49 8.67
N ASN A 101 5.08 22.40 9.64
CA ASN A 101 3.94 23.26 9.99
C ASN A 101 3.72 24.39 8.96
N ARG A 102 4.69 24.66 8.07
CA ARG A 102 4.56 25.70 7.05
C ARG A 102 3.76 25.19 5.85
N HIS A 103 2.64 25.84 5.54
CA HIS A 103 1.75 25.47 4.44
C HIS A 103 2.49 25.25 3.11
N LYS A 104 3.34 26.20 2.70
CA LYS A 104 4.09 26.14 1.43
C LYS A 104 5.01 24.91 1.35
N LEU A 105 5.73 24.61 2.44
CA LEU A 105 6.63 23.44 2.50
C LEU A 105 5.84 22.13 2.48
N ARG A 106 4.73 22.08 3.22
CA ARG A 106 3.82 20.93 3.20
C ARG A 106 3.28 20.65 1.80
N THR A 107 2.80 21.67 1.10
CA THR A 107 2.29 21.52 -0.28
C THR A 107 3.39 21.06 -1.23
N LEU A 108 4.60 21.59 -1.10
CA LEU A 108 5.76 21.13 -1.87
C LEU A 108 6.05 19.65 -1.58
N GLY A 109 6.11 19.25 -0.31
CA GLY A 109 6.33 17.86 0.10
C GLY A 109 5.27 16.90 -0.44
N LEU A 110 3.99 17.27 -0.39
CA LEU A 110 2.90 16.47 -0.96
C LEU A 110 2.99 16.36 -2.50
N THR A 111 3.43 17.43 -3.16
CA THR A 111 3.61 17.43 -4.63
C THR A 111 4.79 16.53 -5.02
N LEU A 112 5.92 16.65 -4.31
CA LEU A 112 7.07 15.77 -4.51
C LEU A 112 6.72 14.32 -4.21
N SER A 113 5.97 14.07 -3.13
CA SER A 113 5.43 12.75 -2.79
C SER A 113 4.62 12.17 -3.93
N LEU A 114 3.66 12.93 -4.50
CA LEU A 114 2.86 12.47 -5.64
C LEU A 114 3.73 12.12 -6.86
N VAL A 115 4.64 13.00 -7.25
CA VAL A 115 5.50 12.79 -8.43
C VAL A 115 6.43 11.60 -8.24
N TRP A 116 7.09 11.52 -7.09
CA TRP A 116 8.03 10.45 -6.77
C TRP A 116 7.33 9.10 -6.60
N SER A 117 6.17 9.09 -5.96
CA SER A 117 5.32 7.89 -5.87
C SER A 117 4.88 7.40 -7.24
N GLY A 118 4.49 8.28 -8.15
CA GLY A 118 4.14 7.90 -9.52
C GLY A 118 5.33 7.26 -10.25
N PHE A 119 6.53 7.82 -10.08
CA PHE A 119 7.77 7.24 -10.61
C PHE A 119 8.05 5.84 -10.03
N LEU A 120 7.97 5.68 -8.70
CA LEU A 120 8.20 4.41 -8.01
C LEU A 120 7.14 3.37 -8.39
N TRP A 121 5.88 3.76 -8.53
CA TRP A 121 4.83 2.84 -8.92
C TRP A 121 5.08 2.21 -10.29
N VAL A 122 5.60 3.00 -11.24
CA VAL A 122 5.97 2.49 -12.57
C VAL A 122 7.25 1.65 -12.49
N PHE A 123 8.36 2.21 -11.99
CA PHE A 123 9.68 1.60 -12.18
C PHE A 123 10.18 0.78 -10.98
N GLY A 124 9.70 1.08 -9.78
CA GLY A 124 10.04 0.37 -8.54
C GLY A 124 9.04 -0.74 -8.18
N GLU A 125 7.78 -0.61 -8.60
CA GLU A 125 6.72 -1.59 -8.31
C GLU A 125 6.10 -2.22 -9.56
N GLY A 126 6.55 -1.82 -10.76
CA GLY A 126 6.15 -2.48 -11.99
C GLY A 126 4.65 -2.37 -12.29
N LEU A 127 4.07 -1.19 -12.07
CA LEU A 127 2.63 -0.90 -12.18
C LEU A 127 1.77 -1.78 -11.26
N GLY A 128 2.29 -2.14 -10.08
CA GLY A 128 1.59 -2.96 -9.09
C GLY A 128 1.32 -4.39 -9.57
N GLY A 129 2.09 -4.90 -10.54
CA GLY A 129 1.93 -6.25 -11.07
C GLY A 129 0.68 -6.46 -11.93
N ILE A 130 0.05 -5.37 -12.43
CA ILE A 130 -1.13 -5.43 -13.32
C ILE A 130 -0.79 -6.11 -14.65
N TYR A 131 0.46 -6.03 -15.08
CA TYR A 131 0.96 -6.65 -16.29
C TYR A 131 2.00 -7.71 -15.95
N ALA A 132 2.17 -8.68 -16.84
CA ALA A 132 3.28 -9.60 -16.85
C ALA A 132 3.90 -9.60 -18.25
N SER A 133 5.23 -9.61 -18.32
CA SER A 133 5.94 -9.73 -19.60
C SER A 133 6.61 -11.09 -19.73
N THR A 134 6.62 -11.60 -20.96
CA THR A 134 7.41 -12.78 -21.33
C THR A 134 8.77 -12.34 -21.84
N MET A 135 9.78 -13.21 -21.74
CA MET A 135 11.12 -12.93 -22.28
C MET A 135 11.12 -12.68 -23.80
N SER A 136 10.10 -13.14 -24.53
CA SER A 136 9.88 -12.87 -25.95
C SER A 136 9.19 -11.52 -26.24
N GLY A 137 8.88 -10.73 -25.21
CA GLY A 137 8.30 -9.40 -25.32
C GLY A 137 6.78 -9.34 -25.40
N GLY A 138 6.08 -10.47 -25.28
CA GLY A 138 4.62 -10.50 -25.15
C GLY A 138 4.17 -9.99 -23.78
N VAL A 139 3.13 -9.15 -23.76
CA VAL A 139 2.54 -8.56 -22.55
C VAL A 139 1.17 -9.18 -22.33
N PHE A 140 0.93 -9.67 -21.12
CA PHE A 140 -0.34 -10.25 -20.72
C PHE A 140 -0.81 -9.63 -19.40
N PRO A 141 -2.12 -9.71 -19.07
CA PRO A 141 -2.59 -9.38 -17.74
C PRO A 141 -1.79 -10.17 -16.70
N GLY A 142 -1.22 -9.45 -15.72
CA GLY A 142 -0.58 -10.05 -14.57
C GLY A 142 -1.62 -10.63 -13.62
N THR A 143 -1.16 -11.07 -12.46
CA THR A 143 -2.04 -11.64 -11.43
C THR A 143 -1.94 -10.83 -10.14
N PRO A 144 -2.46 -9.59 -10.15
CA PRO A 144 -2.46 -8.75 -8.95
C PRO A 144 -3.29 -9.37 -7.83
N SER A 145 -2.85 -9.17 -6.58
CA SER A 145 -3.53 -9.63 -5.38
C SER A 145 -3.15 -8.71 -4.21
N LEU A 146 -4.06 -8.40 -3.28
CA LEU A 146 -3.65 -7.65 -2.09
C LEU A 146 -2.52 -8.37 -1.32
N LEU A 147 -2.47 -9.71 -1.41
CA LEU A 147 -1.42 -10.55 -0.80
C LEU A 147 -0.02 -10.30 -1.39
N ASN A 148 0.09 -9.82 -2.63
CA ASN A 148 1.37 -9.40 -3.23
C ASN A 148 1.57 -7.88 -3.22
N GLY A 149 0.71 -7.15 -2.51
CA GLY A 149 0.84 -5.72 -2.34
C GLY A 149 0.15 -4.93 -3.45
N PHE A 150 -0.76 -5.51 -4.23
CA PHE A 150 -1.60 -4.73 -5.15
C PHE A 150 -2.43 -3.67 -4.38
N PRO A 151 -2.58 -2.45 -4.90
CA PRO A 151 -2.15 -1.95 -6.22
C PRO A 151 -0.73 -1.39 -6.27
N GLY A 152 0.08 -1.61 -5.24
CA GLY A 152 1.38 -1.02 -5.03
C GLY A 152 1.33 0.02 -3.92
N ALA A 153 2.32 0.02 -3.04
CA ALA A 153 2.40 0.97 -1.94
C ALA A 153 2.54 2.38 -2.52
N ALA A 154 3.43 2.58 -3.49
CA ALA A 154 3.66 3.86 -4.14
C ALA A 154 2.37 4.45 -4.74
N LEU A 155 1.49 3.65 -5.36
CA LEU A 155 0.21 4.19 -5.83
C LEU A 155 -0.66 4.72 -4.67
N LEU A 156 -0.63 4.08 -3.51
CA LEU A 156 -1.35 4.54 -2.32
C LEU A 156 -0.71 5.80 -1.72
N TYR A 157 0.62 5.95 -1.74
CA TYR A 157 1.28 7.22 -1.40
C TYR A 157 0.83 8.34 -2.34
N ALA A 158 0.77 8.09 -3.66
CA ALA A 158 0.28 9.03 -4.65
C ALA A 158 -1.18 9.42 -4.37
N TRP A 159 -2.04 8.43 -4.10
CA TRP A 159 -3.45 8.67 -3.79
C TRP A 159 -3.62 9.49 -2.51
N LEU A 160 -2.95 9.13 -1.41
CA LEU A 160 -2.97 9.91 -0.16
C LEU A 160 -2.48 11.35 -0.38
N SER A 161 -1.46 11.53 -1.23
CA SER A 161 -0.96 12.86 -1.60
C SER A 161 -2.02 13.68 -2.32
N ILE A 162 -2.72 13.10 -3.29
CA ILE A 162 -3.84 13.74 -3.99
C ILE A 162 -4.91 14.16 -2.98
N LEU A 163 -5.37 13.24 -2.12
CA LEU A 163 -6.40 13.54 -1.12
C LEU A 163 -5.99 14.71 -0.22
N LEU A 164 -4.74 14.75 0.24
CA LEU A 164 -4.23 15.80 1.12
C LEU A 164 -3.99 17.15 0.40
N LEU A 165 -3.74 17.12 -0.91
CA LEU A 165 -3.67 18.31 -1.76
C LEU A 165 -5.05 18.90 -2.06
N LEU A 166 -6.13 18.11 -1.95
CA LEU A 166 -7.47 18.62 -2.16
C LEU A 166 -7.83 19.73 -1.14
N PRO A 167 -8.50 20.80 -1.59
CA PRO A 167 -8.98 21.86 -0.72
C PRO A 167 -10.04 21.33 0.26
N GLU A 168 -10.16 21.97 1.42
CA GLU A 168 -11.02 21.50 2.52
C GLU A 168 -12.50 21.33 2.14
N HIS A 169 -13.04 22.19 1.26
CA HIS A 169 -14.42 22.09 0.81
C HIS A 169 -14.73 20.85 -0.03
N MET A 170 -13.70 20.17 -0.57
CA MET A 170 -13.83 18.89 -1.29
C MET A 170 -13.77 17.68 -0.37
N TRP A 171 -13.43 17.85 0.92
CA TRP A 171 -13.39 16.78 1.91
C TRP A 171 -14.77 16.41 2.44
N ARG A 172 -15.60 15.84 1.56
CA ARG A 172 -16.97 15.43 1.87
C ARG A 172 -17.01 13.94 2.21
N LEU A 173 -17.55 13.61 3.37
CA LEU A 173 -17.68 12.22 3.85
C LEU A 173 -19.14 11.71 3.78
N GLU A 174 -20.06 12.57 3.36
CA GLU A 174 -21.49 12.28 3.22
C GLU A 174 -21.83 11.84 1.80
N GLY A 175 -23.08 11.39 1.61
CA GLY A 175 -23.58 10.90 0.32
C GLY A 175 -23.36 9.41 0.10
N VAL A 176 -23.93 8.91 -0.99
CA VAL A 176 -23.93 7.48 -1.35
C VAL A 176 -22.50 6.95 -1.47
N PHE A 177 -21.62 7.71 -2.12
CA PHE A 177 -20.21 7.39 -2.29
C PHE A 177 -19.34 8.61 -2.00
N SER A 178 -18.22 8.39 -1.31
CA SER A 178 -17.15 9.39 -1.14
C SER A 178 -15.80 8.71 -1.31
N PRO A 179 -14.93 9.17 -2.22
CA PRO A 179 -13.62 8.54 -2.43
C PRO A 179 -12.70 8.66 -1.20
N ILE A 180 -12.93 9.64 -0.33
CA ILE A 180 -12.16 9.83 0.91
C ILE A 180 -12.60 8.82 1.98
N ARG A 181 -13.90 8.47 2.02
CA ARG A 181 -14.46 7.52 2.98
C ARG A 181 -14.34 6.08 2.49
N ASP A 182 -14.76 5.84 1.25
CA ASP A 182 -14.95 4.51 0.67
C ASP A 182 -13.74 4.05 -0.14
N GLY A 183 -12.67 4.85 -0.25
CA GLY A 183 -11.48 4.50 -1.03
C GLY A 183 -10.88 3.13 -0.64
N ALA A 184 -10.77 2.86 0.66
CA ALA A 184 -10.32 1.55 1.15
C ALA A 184 -11.31 0.43 0.81
N ALA A 185 -12.61 0.70 0.87
CA ALA A 185 -13.64 -0.29 0.52
C ALA A 185 -13.62 -0.63 -0.98
N VAL A 186 -13.37 0.36 -1.84
CA VAL A 186 -13.14 0.15 -3.27
C VAL A 186 -11.89 -0.70 -3.50
N LEU A 187 -10.79 -0.45 -2.77
CA LEU A 187 -9.58 -1.26 -2.89
C LEU A 187 -9.83 -2.73 -2.53
N PHE A 188 -10.51 -3.00 -1.41
CA PHE A 188 -10.89 -4.37 -1.05
C PHE A 188 -11.82 -5.01 -2.10
N ALA A 189 -12.79 -4.26 -2.63
CA ALA A 189 -13.69 -4.76 -3.66
C ALA A 189 -12.95 -5.09 -4.96
N VAL A 190 -12.03 -4.22 -5.40
CA VAL A 190 -11.18 -4.48 -6.57
C VAL A 190 -10.25 -5.66 -6.31
N SER A 191 -9.67 -5.76 -5.11
CA SER A 191 -8.85 -6.92 -4.73
C SER A 191 -9.64 -8.21 -4.83
N THR A 192 -10.87 -8.22 -4.29
CA THR A 192 -11.77 -9.37 -4.35
C THR A 192 -11.98 -9.82 -5.79
N LEU A 193 -12.19 -8.87 -6.70
CA LEU A 193 -12.40 -9.17 -8.12
C LEU A 193 -11.16 -9.72 -8.80
N VAL A 194 -9.97 -9.18 -8.53
CA VAL A 194 -8.73 -9.71 -9.13
C VAL A 194 -8.34 -11.07 -8.53
N GLN A 195 -8.68 -11.30 -7.26
CA GLN A 195 -8.47 -12.58 -6.57
C GLN A 195 -9.32 -13.73 -7.16
N LEU A 196 -10.39 -13.41 -7.91
CA LEU A 196 -11.17 -14.39 -8.67
C LEU A 196 -10.46 -14.92 -9.92
N SER A 197 -9.30 -14.35 -10.30
CA SER A 197 -8.52 -14.80 -11.46
C SER A 197 -8.26 -16.31 -11.45
N PRO A 198 -8.39 -17.02 -12.60
CA PRO A 198 -8.22 -18.48 -12.65
C PRO A 198 -6.92 -19.00 -12.03
N LEU A 199 -5.81 -18.25 -12.14
CA LEU A 199 -4.52 -18.66 -11.60
C LEU A 199 -4.54 -18.76 -10.07
N MET A 200 -5.29 -17.88 -9.39
CA MET A 200 -5.36 -17.81 -7.92
C MET A 200 -5.96 -19.07 -7.29
N TRP A 201 -6.73 -19.84 -8.07
CA TRP A 201 -7.34 -21.11 -7.66
C TRP A 201 -6.41 -22.32 -7.80
N THR A 202 -5.17 -22.11 -8.23
CA THR A 202 -4.16 -23.16 -8.46
C THR A 202 -3.03 -23.07 -7.44
N ALA A 203 -2.25 -24.16 -7.29
CA ALA A 203 -1.04 -24.16 -6.47
C ALA A 203 0.07 -23.21 -6.99
N TYR A 204 -0.09 -22.63 -8.18
CA TYR A 204 0.84 -21.66 -8.77
C TYR A 204 0.41 -20.20 -8.57
N GLY A 205 -0.83 -19.96 -8.11
CA GLY A 205 -1.34 -18.61 -7.84
C GLY A 205 -1.04 -18.18 -6.42
N GLN A 206 -2.08 -18.12 -5.58
CA GLN A 206 -1.99 -17.65 -4.19
C GLN A 206 -0.91 -18.37 -3.38
N ALA A 207 -0.79 -19.69 -3.54
CA ALA A 207 0.18 -20.47 -2.78
C ALA A 207 1.63 -20.03 -3.04
N SER A 208 1.96 -19.62 -4.27
CA SER A 208 3.28 -19.10 -4.60
C SER A 208 3.63 -17.81 -3.85
N ILE A 209 2.63 -16.98 -3.55
CA ILE A 209 2.80 -15.73 -2.78
C ILE A 209 3.20 -16.06 -1.34
N PHE A 210 2.48 -16.98 -0.69
CA PHE A 210 2.82 -17.41 0.66
C PHE A 210 4.16 -18.13 0.74
N THR A 211 4.52 -18.94 -0.27
CA THR A 211 5.84 -19.58 -0.34
C THR A 211 6.95 -18.54 -0.54
N ALA A 212 6.77 -17.57 -1.44
CA ALA A 212 7.75 -16.51 -1.68
C ALA A 212 7.98 -15.62 -0.44
N ASN A 213 6.99 -15.52 0.45
CA ASN A 213 7.16 -14.77 1.70
C ASN A 213 8.24 -15.36 2.62
N LEU A 214 8.58 -16.64 2.49
CA LEU A 214 9.69 -17.24 3.26
C LEU A 214 11.03 -16.54 2.96
N ASP A 215 11.23 -16.07 1.72
CA ASP A 215 12.43 -15.34 1.31
C ASP A 215 12.47 -13.92 1.89
N ASN A 216 11.31 -13.38 2.32
CA ASN A 216 11.20 -12.07 2.97
C ASN A 216 11.43 -12.11 4.49
N LEU A 217 11.65 -13.31 5.05
CA LEU A 217 11.78 -13.53 6.48
C LEU A 217 13.13 -14.20 6.83
N PRO A 218 13.76 -13.84 7.96
CA PRO A 218 14.82 -14.63 8.54
C PRO A 218 14.37 -16.09 8.75
N THR A 219 15.28 -17.04 8.51
CA THR A 219 14.98 -18.48 8.58
C THR A 219 14.41 -18.93 9.92
N GLN A 220 14.76 -18.23 11.01
CA GLN A 220 14.26 -18.48 12.36
C GLN A 220 12.76 -18.19 12.51
N LEU A 221 12.17 -17.43 11.59
CA LEU A 221 10.76 -17.03 11.62
C LEU A 221 9.90 -17.80 10.60
N TRP A 222 10.50 -18.67 9.79
CA TRP A 222 9.79 -19.44 8.77
C TRP A 222 8.62 -20.26 9.34
N PHE A 223 8.79 -20.84 10.53
CA PHE A 223 7.74 -21.62 11.21
C PHE A 223 6.42 -20.84 11.38
N THR A 224 6.47 -19.50 11.37
CA THR A 224 5.26 -18.67 11.49
C THR A 224 4.44 -18.63 10.20
N VAL A 225 5.03 -18.89 9.03
CA VAL A 225 4.37 -18.80 7.71
C VAL A 225 4.33 -20.14 6.96
N GLU A 226 5.26 -21.06 7.24
CA GLU A 226 5.32 -22.38 6.57
C GLU A 226 3.98 -23.13 6.59
N GLY A 227 3.26 -23.11 7.71
CA GLY A 227 1.97 -23.78 7.83
C GLY A 227 0.94 -23.27 6.82
N ILE A 228 0.87 -21.95 6.61
CA ILE A 228 -0.08 -21.37 5.65
C ILE A 228 0.37 -21.57 4.20
N ALA A 229 1.67 -21.54 3.93
CA ALA A 229 2.23 -21.87 2.63
C ALA A 229 1.88 -23.33 2.25
N HIS A 230 2.15 -24.29 3.14
CA HIS A 230 1.79 -25.70 2.94
C HIS A 230 0.29 -25.93 2.79
N PHE A 231 -0.54 -25.28 3.61
CA PHE A 231 -1.99 -25.35 3.48
C PHE A 231 -2.45 -24.85 2.10
N SER A 232 -1.92 -23.72 1.64
CA SER A 232 -2.31 -23.12 0.36
C SER A 232 -1.89 -23.96 -0.85
N VAL A 233 -0.73 -24.63 -0.78
CA VAL A 233 -0.30 -25.58 -1.82
C VAL A 233 -1.20 -26.83 -1.85
N SER A 234 -1.58 -27.35 -0.68
CA SER A 234 -2.38 -28.58 -0.57
C SER A 234 -3.87 -28.37 -0.83
N HIS A 235 -4.40 -27.18 -0.54
CA HIS A 235 -5.81 -26.84 -0.65
C HIS A 235 -6.02 -25.47 -1.33
N PRO A 236 -5.54 -25.27 -2.57
CA PRO A 236 -5.51 -23.95 -3.21
C PRO A 236 -6.91 -23.36 -3.42
N VAL A 237 -7.90 -24.19 -3.75
CA VAL A 237 -9.30 -23.74 -3.89
C VAL A 237 -9.86 -23.24 -2.57
N THR A 238 -9.62 -23.96 -1.48
CA THR A 238 -10.09 -23.57 -0.14
C THR A 238 -9.39 -22.30 0.33
N ALA A 239 -8.07 -22.23 0.20
CA ALA A 239 -7.29 -21.06 0.59
C ALA A 239 -7.76 -19.80 -0.17
N ASN A 240 -7.96 -19.91 -1.48
CA ASN A 240 -8.40 -18.77 -2.28
C ASN A 240 -9.86 -18.38 -2.01
N THR A 241 -10.73 -19.36 -1.72
CA THR A 241 -12.11 -19.09 -1.29
C THR A 241 -12.12 -18.26 -0.01
N LEU A 242 -11.29 -18.60 0.97
CA LEU A 242 -11.19 -17.87 2.22
C LEU A 242 -10.71 -16.44 1.98
N GLU A 243 -9.74 -16.22 1.10
CA GLU A 243 -9.24 -14.88 0.76
C GLU A 243 -10.29 -14.03 0.06
N VAL A 244 -10.95 -14.55 -0.98
CA VAL A 244 -12.02 -13.85 -1.71
C VAL A 244 -13.15 -13.44 -0.77
N LEU A 245 -13.57 -14.35 0.12
CA LEU A 245 -14.57 -14.04 1.13
C LEU A 245 -14.05 -12.99 2.11
N ALA A 246 -12.78 -13.06 2.50
CA ALA A 246 -12.20 -12.13 3.45
C ALA A 246 -12.15 -10.70 2.90
N GLU A 247 -11.60 -10.52 1.70
CA GLU A 247 -11.56 -9.22 1.05
C GLU A 247 -12.97 -8.68 0.77
N GLY A 248 -13.90 -9.53 0.32
CA GLY A 248 -15.28 -9.13 0.03
C GLY A 248 -16.02 -8.67 1.29
N LEU A 249 -15.85 -9.39 2.41
CA LEU A 249 -16.40 -9.00 3.70
C LEU A 249 -15.76 -7.72 4.24
N ALA A 250 -14.44 -7.54 4.05
CA ALA A 250 -13.77 -6.29 4.39
C ALA A 250 -14.32 -5.12 3.59
N ALA A 251 -14.51 -5.27 2.27
CA ALA A 251 -15.11 -4.26 1.41
C ALA A 251 -16.49 -3.85 1.92
N LEU A 252 -17.39 -4.81 2.14
CA LEU A 252 -18.72 -4.55 2.68
C LEU A 252 -18.68 -3.94 4.10
N GLY A 253 -17.71 -4.37 4.91
CA GLY A 253 -17.51 -3.94 6.30
C GLY A 253 -17.05 -2.49 6.44
N VAL A 254 -16.34 -1.95 5.45
CA VAL A 254 -15.87 -0.55 5.43
C VAL A 254 -16.60 0.34 4.43
N TRP A 255 -17.54 -0.20 3.67
CA TRP A 255 -18.34 0.55 2.69
C TRP A 255 -19.49 1.35 3.32
N GLY A 256 -19.63 2.59 2.86
CA GLY A 256 -20.84 3.39 3.02
C GLY A 256 -20.77 4.39 4.17
N VAL A 257 -21.87 5.14 4.34
CA VAL A 257 -21.96 6.24 5.32
C VAL A 257 -21.97 5.73 6.76
N THR A 258 -22.61 4.57 6.99
CA THR A 258 -22.86 4.04 8.32
C THR A 258 -21.61 3.36 8.89
N PRO A 259 -21.07 3.83 10.02
CA PRO A 259 -19.92 3.21 10.65
C PRO A 259 -20.27 1.82 11.21
N LYS A 260 -19.60 0.78 10.69
CA LYS A 260 -19.65 -0.62 11.14
C LYS A 260 -18.34 -0.95 11.84
N ARG A 261 -18.31 -0.78 13.18
CA ARG A 261 -17.11 -1.02 14.02
C ARG A 261 -16.45 -2.37 13.72
N TRP A 262 -17.23 -3.43 13.62
CA TRP A 262 -16.73 -4.77 13.37
C TRP A 262 -16.11 -4.94 11.98
N GLY A 263 -16.63 -4.23 10.96
CA GLY A 263 -16.03 -4.23 9.63
C GLY A 263 -14.65 -3.59 9.62
N TYR A 264 -14.45 -2.51 10.37
CA TYR A 264 -13.11 -1.91 10.56
C TYR A 264 -12.14 -2.85 11.28
N ILE A 265 -12.57 -3.44 12.40
CA ILE A 265 -11.73 -4.37 13.17
C ILE A 265 -11.31 -5.54 12.28
N TYR A 266 -12.27 -6.11 11.56
CA TYR A 266 -12.05 -7.20 10.64
C TYR A 266 -11.05 -6.85 9.54
N ALA A 267 -11.26 -5.72 8.84
CA ALA A 267 -10.33 -5.26 7.81
C ALA A 267 -8.93 -4.96 8.37
N THR A 268 -8.82 -4.45 9.59
CA THR A 268 -7.51 -4.24 10.25
C THR A 268 -6.80 -5.57 10.51
N ILE A 269 -7.54 -6.60 10.95
CA ILE A 269 -7.00 -7.94 11.15
C ILE A 269 -6.54 -8.54 9.81
N LEU A 270 -7.35 -8.41 8.76
CA LEU A 270 -7.00 -8.88 7.42
C LEU A 270 -5.74 -8.19 6.88
N LEU A 271 -5.60 -6.88 7.08
CA LEU A 271 -4.41 -6.13 6.70
C LEU A 271 -3.18 -6.57 7.50
N GLY A 272 -3.32 -6.81 8.80
CA GLY A 272 -2.24 -7.36 9.63
C GLY A 272 -1.82 -8.76 9.21
N PHE A 273 -2.80 -9.61 8.86
CA PHE A 273 -2.56 -10.93 8.31
C PHE A 273 -1.80 -10.84 6.97
N THR A 274 -2.28 -10.03 6.05
CA THR A 274 -1.64 -9.81 4.74
C THR A 274 -0.19 -9.34 4.91
N TRP A 275 0.00 -8.37 5.81
CA TRP A 275 1.30 -7.74 6.04
C TRP A 275 2.36 -8.73 6.54
N TRP A 276 1.98 -9.60 7.48
CA TRP A 276 2.90 -10.59 8.04
C TRP A 276 3.03 -11.84 7.17
N PHE A 277 1.90 -12.49 6.88
CA PHE A 277 1.87 -13.84 6.30
C PHE A 277 2.10 -13.85 4.79
N SER A 278 1.95 -12.71 4.09
CA SER A 278 2.15 -12.64 2.64
C SER A 278 3.29 -11.71 2.24
N LEU A 279 3.40 -10.56 2.89
CA LEU A 279 4.34 -9.50 2.48
C LEU A 279 5.63 -9.44 3.31
N GLY A 280 5.73 -10.21 4.41
CA GLY A 280 6.95 -10.28 5.23
C GLY A 280 7.34 -8.91 5.79
N LEU A 281 6.35 -8.11 6.16
CA LEU A 281 6.50 -6.70 6.55
C LEU A 281 7.15 -5.83 5.46
N GLY A 282 6.91 -6.11 4.18
CA GLY A 282 7.57 -5.42 3.07
C GLY A 282 9.05 -5.79 2.91
N GLY A 283 9.46 -6.94 3.46
CA GLY A 283 10.84 -7.39 3.44
C GLY A 283 11.78 -6.57 4.34
N ILE A 284 11.26 -5.76 5.27
CA ILE A 284 12.08 -4.93 6.19
C ILE A 284 13.13 -5.78 6.94
N LEU A 285 12.81 -7.03 7.29
CA LEU A 285 13.71 -7.90 8.04
C LEU A 285 14.86 -8.49 7.19
N THR A 286 14.84 -8.31 5.87
CA THR A 286 15.86 -8.84 4.96
C THR A 286 17.08 -7.91 4.81
N GLY A 287 16.96 -6.64 5.21
CA GLY A 287 17.93 -5.61 4.84
C GLY A 287 17.62 -4.88 3.53
N LEU A 288 16.64 -5.36 2.76
CA LEU A 288 16.29 -4.89 1.41
C LEU A 288 14.86 -4.34 1.28
N GLY A 289 14.09 -4.27 2.37
CA GLY A 289 12.78 -3.62 2.35
C GLY A 289 12.90 -2.11 2.11
N THR A 290 12.19 -1.58 1.12
CA THR A 290 12.20 -0.15 0.75
C THR A 290 11.15 0.68 1.48
N ASP A 291 10.07 0.02 1.91
CA ASP A 291 8.93 0.60 2.60
C ASP A 291 8.13 -0.51 3.31
N PRO A 292 7.20 -0.17 4.23
CA PRO A 292 6.35 -1.13 4.91
C PRO A 292 5.30 -1.84 4.02
N ASN A 293 5.23 -1.59 2.72
CA ASN A 293 4.23 -2.08 1.77
C ASN A 293 2.82 -1.49 1.97
N THR A 294 1.80 -2.02 1.27
CA THR A 294 0.44 -1.46 1.20
C THR A 294 -0.36 -1.41 2.51
N PRO A 295 -0.28 -2.37 3.44
CA PRO A 295 -1.27 -2.45 4.53
C PRO A 295 -1.32 -1.20 5.43
N PRO A 296 -0.20 -0.59 5.86
CA PRO A 296 -0.22 0.66 6.61
C PRO A 296 -0.88 1.83 5.87
N LEU A 297 -0.75 1.89 4.55
CA LEU A 297 -1.36 2.96 3.72
C LEU A 297 -2.87 2.79 3.59
N ILE A 298 -3.35 1.55 3.46
CA ILE A 298 -4.79 1.25 3.48
C ILE A 298 -5.38 1.60 4.86
N LEU A 299 -4.67 1.31 5.96
CA LEU A 299 -5.07 1.74 7.29
C LEU A 299 -5.18 3.28 7.41
N LEU A 300 -4.26 4.02 6.80
CA LEU A 300 -4.37 5.49 6.74
C LEU A 300 -5.60 5.94 5.93
N LEU A 301 -5.91 5.31 4.81
CA LEU A 301 -7.13 5.58 4.03
C LEU A 301 -8.41 5.30 4.83
N MET A 302 -8.38 4.35 5.78
CA MET A 302 -9.50 4.04 6.65
C MET A 302 -9.69 5.03 7.81
N THR A 303 -8.78 5.99 8.02
CA THR A 303 -8.84 6.95 9.14
C THR A 303 -10.16 7.72 9.25
N PRO A 304 -10.74 8.28 8.16
CA PRO A 304 -12.01 8.99 8.22
C PRO A 304 -13.15 8.11 8.76
N TYR A 305 -13.12 6.82 8.45
CA TYR A 305 -14.08 5.84 8.93
C TYR A 305 -13.94 5.59 10.44
N ILE A 306 -12.70 5.39 10.93
CA ILE A 306 -12.40 5.17 12.35
C ILE A 306 -12.87 6.34 13.21
N LEU A 307 -12.55 7.55 12.78
CA LEU A 307 -12.88 8.76 13.53
C LEU A 307 -14.38 9.00 13.59
N ARG A 308 -15.14 8.62 12.54
CA ARG A 308 -16.61 8.59 12.58
C ARG A 308 -17.16 7.56 13.56
N CYS A 309 -16.64 6.32 13.55
CA CYS A 309 -17.04 5.27 14.51
C CYS A 309 -16.91 5.74 15.96
N ARG A 310 -15.83 6.46 16.29
CA ARG A 310 -15.58 6.98 17.64
C ARG A 310 -16.59 8.05 18.05
N GLN A 311 -16.98 8.94 17.13
CA GLN A 311 -17.94 10.00 17.42
C GLN A 311 -19.38 9.50 17.56
N THR A 312 -19.72 8.36 16.94
CA THR A 312 -21.07 7.77 17.03
C THR A 312 -21.31 6.96 18.31
N GLN A 313 -20.29 6.71 19.13
CA GLN A 313 -20.51 6.11 20.45
C GLN A 313 -21.06 7.20 21.40
N PRO A 314 -22.30 7.05 21.92
CA PRO A 314 -22.71 7.90 23.03
C PRO A 314 -21.74 7.63 24.19
N ASN A 315 -21.30 8.70 24.87
CA ASN A 315 -20.59 8.58 26.13
C ASN A 315 -21.44 7.70 27.06
N GLN A 316 -21.09 6.41 27.17
CA GLN A 316 -21.55 5.58 28.26
C GLN A 316 -20.68 5.95 29.45
N THR A 317 -21.05 7.05 30.09
CA THR A 317 -20.72 7.35 31.49
C THR A 317 -21.76 6.72 32.38
#